data_AF-A0A380P654-F1
#
_entry.id   AF-A0A380P654-F1
#
_cell.length_a   1.000
_cell.length_b   1.000
_cell.length_c   1.000
_cell.angle_alpha   90.00
_cell.angle_beta   90.00
_cell.angle_gamma   90.00
#
_symmetry.space_group_name_H-M   'P 1'
#
loop_
_entity.id
_entity.type
_entity.pdbx_description
1 polymer ?
#
loop_
_entity_poly.entity_id
_entity_poly.type
_entity_poly.pdbx_seq_one_letter_code
_entity_poly.pdbx_strand_id
1 'polypeptide(L)'
;MARNPWIPRPTSAVAVINPDAPEADKQLLRTARRNPAALDLSGSGAPTHTKRIVVAVVSTTALGAYFVTHRFGSSDRPIPGVLLARIHDALSTAETVIGWGALVAGMATAAYGVLLVTGRARRRRLTERYWAAVRDHVVDPEELTDECRGLLARGQQATTTVMRSRVHRHGLIDKAHNEAALPRQEWELATTLRDYSRLAGAEPGKPAGVEVVTLLQRRRDALRASLDGVERRVVALEKYADQVVEADRRYEEWKQIEELSEDADAVLDLLARTARDDMAVAEIEGLTGQAAAVAESLTTALESARKAAFVALPPPAATA
;
A
#
# COMPACT_ATOMS: atom_id res chain seq x y z
N MET A 1 21.09 -12.16 -27.10
CA MET A 1 19.72 -11.92 -26.59
C MET A 1 19.83 -11.31 -25.21
N ALA A 2 19.76 -9.98 -25.11
CA ALA A 2 19.77 -9.30 -23.82
C ALA A 2 18.48 -9.64 -23.07
N ARG A 3 18.59 -10.16 -21.84
CA ARG A 3 17.43 -10.35 -20.97
C ARG A 3 16.77 -8.99 -20.74
N ASN A 4 15.50 -8.85 -21.10
CA ASN A 4 14.73 -7.65 -20.80
C ASN A 4 14.71 -7.48 -19.25
N PRO A 5 15.28 -6.40 -18.68
CA PRO A 5 15.45 -6.26 -17.24
C PRO A 5 14.13 -6.12 -16.45
N TRP A 6 12.98 -6.16 -17.14
CA TRP A 6 11.65 -5.83 -16.65
C TRP A 6 10.66 -7.01 -16.60
N ILE A 7 11.10 -8.26 -16.52
CA ILE A 7 10.16 -9.37 -16.29
C ILE A 7 9.96 -9.56 -14.78
N PRO A 8 8.85 -9.10 -14.19
CA PRO A 8 8.57 -9.31 -12.78
C PRO A 8 8.50 -10.82 -12.48
N ARG A 9 8.98 -11.21 -11.29
CA ARG A 9 8.84 -12.59 -10.83
C ARG A 9 7.35 -12.89 -10.60
N PRO A 10 6.87 -14.13 -10.81
CA PRO A 10 5.48 -14.50 -10.51
C PRO A 10 5.09 -14.18 -9.06
N THR A 11 6.03 -14.26 -8.12
CA THR A 11 5.85 -13.94 -6.71
C THR A 11 5.69 -12.45 -6.40
N SER A 12 5.85 -11.57 -7.39
CA SER A 12 5.64 -10.12 -7.22
C SER A 12 4.20 -9.68 -7.48
N ALA A 13 3.32 -10.59 -7.96
CA ALA A 13 1.90 -10.31 -8.08
C ALA A 13 1.31 -9.95 -6.72
N VAL A 14 0.48 -8.90 -6.71
CA VAL A 14 -0.16 -8.37 -5.51
C VAL A 14 -1.67 -8.60 -5.60
N ALA A 15 -2.32 -8.84 -4.46
CA ALA A 15 -3.78 -8.95 -4.42
C ALA A 15 -4.48 -7.70 -4.98
N VAL A 16 -5.42 -7.94 -5.89
CA VAL A 16 -6.18 -6.89 -6.57
C VAL A 16 -7.54 -6.75 -5.89
N ILE A 17 -7.89 -5.51 -5.57
CA ILE A 17 -9.17 -5.16 -4.93
C ILE A 17 -10.06 -4.53 -5.99
N ASN A 18 -11.34 -4.91 -6.00
CA ASN A 18 -12.32 -4.35 -6.91
C ASN A 18 -12.42 -2.82 -6.74
N PRO A 19 -12.18 -2.01 -7.81
CA PRO A 19 -12.24 -0.56 -7.72
C PRO A 19 -13.65 -0.02 -7.46
N ASP A 20 -14.69 -0.78 -7.78
CA ASP A 20 -16.09 -0.41 -7.58
C ASP A 20 -16.64 -0.92 -6.23
N ALA A 21 -15.82 -1.58 -5.40
CA ALA A 21 -16.23 -2.03 -4.06
C ALA A 21 -16.49 -0.84 -3.11
N PRO A 22 -17.40 -0.98 -2.13
CA PRO A 22 -17.60 0.02 -1.09
C PRO A 22 -16.30 0.38 -0.36
N GLU A 23 -16.09 1.66 -0.05
CA GLU A 23 -14.85 2.10 0.63
C GLU A 23 -14.65 1.45 2.00
N ALA A 24 -15.73 1.12 2.71
CA ALA A 24 -15.66 0.37 3.97
C ALA A 24 -14.99 -1.01 3.76
N ASP A 25 -15.37 -1.71 2.69
CA ASP A 25 -14.82 -3.02 2.35
C ASP A 25 -13.35 -2.89 1.91
N LYS A 26 -13.03 -1.88 1.09
CA LYS A 26 -11.63 -1.61 0.69
C LYS A 26 -10.73 -1.30 1.90
N GLN A 27 -11.21 -0.52 2.87
CA GLN A 27 -10.45 -0.21 4.09
C GLN A 27 -10.23 -1.46 4.95
N LEU A 28 -11.27 -2.28 5.09
CA LEU A 28 -11.17 -3.55 5.81
C LEU A 28 -10.19 -4.50 5.12
N LEU A 29 -10.22 -4.60 3.80
CA LEU A 29 -9.28 -5.40 3.01
C LEU A 29 -7.84 -4.89 3.08
N ARG A 30 -7.62 -3.58 3.08
CA ARG A 30 -6.29 -2.99 3.28
C ARG A 30 -5.76 -3.28 4.67
N THR A 31 -6.63 -3.23 5.68
CA THR A 31 -6.28 -3.53 7.08
C THR A 31 -5.98 -5.02 7.26
N ALA A 32 -6.84 -5.87 6.69
CA ALA A 32 -6.71 -7.32 6.60
C ALA A 32 -5.35 -7.74 6.03
N ARG A 33 -4.97 -7.13 4.90
CA ARG A 33 -3.70 -7.40 4.23
C ARG A 33 -2.49 -7.00 5.05
N ARG A 34 -2.56 -5.90 5.83
CA ARG A 34 -1.47 -5.45 6.70
C ARG A 34 -1.36 -6.28 7.96
N ASN A 35 -2.49 -6.78 8.48
CA ASN A 35 -2.52 -7.57 9.69
C ASN A 35 -3.55 -8.71 9.54
N PRO A 36 -3.14 -9.88 9.01
CA PRO A 36 -4.04 -11.02 8.87
C PRO A 36 -4.54 -11.52 10.22
N ALA A 37 -3.77 -11.32 11.30
CA ALA A 37 -4.16 -11.66 12.67
C ALA A 37 -5.22 -10.72 13.26
N ALA A 38 -5.34 -9.47 12.79
CA ALA A 38 -6.43 -8.57 13.20
C ALA A 38 -7.81 -9.09 12.77
N LEU A 39 -7.84 -10.02 11.81
CA LEU A 39 -9.05 -10.68 11.35
C LEU A 39 -9.29 -12.05 11.98
N ASP A 40 -8.29 -12.62 12.66
CA ASP A 40 -8.41 -13.90 13.33
C ASP A 40 -9.17 -13.73 14.66
N LEU A 41 -10.47 -13.51 14.54
CA LEU A 41 -11.40 -13.56 15.68
C LEU A 41 -11.57 -14.98 16.24
N SER A 42 -10.92 -16.00 15.65
CA SER A 42 -10.79 -17.33 16.24
C SER A 42 -9.83 -17.32 17.43
N GLY A 43 -8.88 -16.36 17.47
CA GLY A 43 -7.77 -16.30 18.43
C GLY A 43 -8.00 -15.46 19.69
N SER A 44 -9.15 -14.80 19.90
CA SER A 44 -9.40 -14.15 21.19
C SER A 44 -9.63 -15.23 22.25
N GLY A 45 -8.56 -15.57 22.97
CA GLY A 45 -8.49 -16.63 23.95
C GLY A 45 -9.79 -16.79 24.74
N ALA A 46 -10.29 -18.02 24.79
CA ALA A 46 -11.35 -18.38 25.70
C ALA A 46 -10.98 -17.89 27.10
N PRO A 47 -11.76 -16.99 27.74
CA PRO A 47 -11.61 -16.88 29.18
C PRO A 47 -11.93 -18.26 29.73
N THR A 48 -10.97 -18.83 30.45
CA THR A 48 -11.03 -20.12 31.17
C THR A 48 -12.20 -20.23 32.15
N HIS A 49 -13.03 -19.19 32.26
CA HIS A 49 -14.28 -19.13 33.02
C HIS A 49 -15.43 -19.95 32.43
N THR A 50 -15.46 -20.30 31.13
CA THR A 50 -16.59 -21.04 30.56
C THR A 50 -16.72 -22.45 31.15
N LYS A 51 -15.59 -23.12 31.43
CA LYS A 51 -15.59 -24.42 32.13
C LYS A 51 -16.03 -24.28 33.60
N ARG A 52 -15.73 -23.15 34.25
CA ARG A 52 -16.17 -22.88 35.63
C ARG A 52 -17.66 -22.58 35.74
N ILE A 53 -18.25 -21.89 34.75
CA ILE A 53 -19.68 -21.56 34.73
C ILE A 53 -20.53 -22.82 34.45
N VAL A 54 -20.11 -23.69 33.53
CA VAL A 54 -20.86 -24.93 33.23
C VAL A 54 -20.86 -25.89 34.42
N VAL A 55 -19.74 -26.03 35.15
CA VAL A 55 -19.67 -26.88 36.35
C VAL A 55 -20.50 -26.31 37.51
N ALA A 56 -20.55 -24.98 37.67
CA ALA A 56 -21.40 -24.33 38.68
C ALA A 56 -22.90 -24.50 38.38
N VAL A 57 -23.32 -24.40 37.12
CA VAL A 57 -24.74 -24.51 36.74
C VAL A 57 -25.27 -25.94 36.88
N VAL A 58 -24.48 -26.95 36.52
CA VAL A 58 -24.90 -28.36 36.66
C VAL A 58 -25.04 -28.77 38.12
N SER A 59 -24.18 -28.25 39.01
CA SER A 59 -24.22 -28.57 40.44
C SER A 59 -25.40 -27.90 41.17
N THR A 60 -25.72 -26.63 40.90
CA THR A 60 -26.87 -25.95 41.55
C THR A 60 -28.23 -26.44 41.05
N THR A 61 -28.36 -26.79 39.76
CA THR A 61 -29.65 -27.24 39.20
C THR A 61 -29.98 -28.67 39.66
N ALA A 62 -28.98 -29.54 39.80
CA ALA A 62 -29.16 -30.89 40.33
C ALA A 62 -29.52 -30.89 41.82
N LEU A 63 -28.91 -30.00 42.62
CA LEU A 63 -29.21 -29.89 44.06
C LEU A 63 -30.66 -29.41 44.31
N GLY A 64 -31.13 -28.42 43.54
CA GLY A 64 -32.50 -27.91 43.63
C GLY A 64 -33.55 -28.95 43.22
N ALA A 65 -33.33 -29.66 42.12
CA ALA A 65 -34.24 -30.72 41.66
C ALA A 65 -34.30 -31.91 42.65
N TYR A 66 -33.16 -32.28 43.26
CA TYR A 66 -33.10 -33.30 44.30
C TYR A 66 -33.91 -32.91 45.54
N PHE A 67 -33.80 -31.66 46.02
CA PHE A 67 -34.53 -31.19 47.19
C PHE A 67 -36.05 -31.15 46.98
N VAL A 68 -36.51 -30.71 45.80
CA VAL A 68 -37.95 -30.64 45.45
C VAL A 68 -38.57 -32.04 45.34
N THR A 69 -37.85 -32.98 44.73
CA THR A 69 -38.35 -34.36 44.52
C THR A 69 -38.34 -35.19 45.80
N HIS A 70 -37.34 -35.02 46.68
CA HIS A 70 -37.28 -35.80 47.92
C HIS A 70 -38.30 -35.36 48.98
N ARG A 71 -38.77 -34.10 48.95
CA ARG A 71 -39.80 -33.60 49.88
C ARG A 71 -41.20 -34.14 49.57
N PHE A 72 -41.51 -34.41 48.30
CA PHE A 72 -42.81 -34.99 47.89
C PHE A 72 -42.98 -36.46 48.29
N GLY A 73 -41.91 -37.13 48.76
CA GLY A 73 -41.94 -38.55 49.15
C GLY A 73 -41.95 -38.81 50.66
N SER A 74 -41.77 -37.81 51.53
CA SER A 74 -41.77 -38.02 52.98
C SER A 74 -43.18 -37.82 53.56
N SER A 75 -43.87 -38.90 53.90
CA SER A 75 -45.15 -38.85 54.61
C SER A 75 -44.98 -38.18 55.98
N ASP A 76 -45.64 -37.04 56.19
CA ASP A 76 -45.64 -36.32 57.46
C ASP A 76 -46.27 -37.18 58.58
N ARG A 77 -45.52 -37.39 59.67
CA ARG A 77 -46.09 -37.77 60.97
C ARG A 77 -46.18 -36.50 61.81
N PRO A 78 -47.36 -36.13 62.36
CA PRO A 78 -47.49 -34.93 63.16
C PRO A 78 -46.75 -35.09 64.49
N ILE A 79 -45.81 -34.18 64.77
CA ILE A 79 -45.12 -34.09 66.06
C ILE A 79 -45.97 -33.19 66.99
N PRO A 80 -46.36 -33.65 68.19
CA PRO A 80 -47.21 -32.86 69.08
C PRO A 80 -46.42 -31.74 69.77
N GLY A 81 -46.72 -30.49 69.43
CA GLY A 81 -46.21 -29.30 70.13
C GLY A 81 -46.28 -28.03 69.29
N VAL A 82 -47.08 -27.04 69.72
CA VAL A 82 -47.39 -25.81 68.93
C VAL A 82 -46.15 -24.95 68.63
N LEU A 83 -45.17 -24.91 69.54
CA LEU A 83 -43.93 -24.15 69.36
C LEU A 83 -42.97 -24.83 68.36
N LEU A 84 -42.86 -26.16 68.44
CA LEU A 84 -42.02 -26.97 67.55
C LEU A 84 -42.62 -27.03 66.14
N ALA A 85 -43.95 -27.08 66.02
CA ALA A 85 -44.64 -27.00 64.74
C ALA A 85 -44.37 -25.67 64.01
N ARG A 86 -44.39 -24.54 64.72
CA ARG A 86 -44.07 -23.23 64.10
C ARG A 86 -42.61 -23.07 63.70
N ILE A 87 -41.67 -23.64 64.47
CA ILE A 87 -40.25 -23.64 64.10
C ILE A 87 -40.01 -24.53 62.88
N HIS A 88 -40.71 -25.66 62.78
CA HIS A 88 -40.64 -26.56 61.63
C HIS A 88 -41.26 -25.92 60.36
N ASP A 89 -42.40 -25.24 60.49
CA ASP A 89 -43.03 -24.50 59.38
C ASP A 89 -42.15 -23.32 58.92
N ALA A 90 -41.49 -22.62 59.84
CA ALA A 90 -40.56 -21.54 59.50
C ALA A 90 -39.27 -22.06 58.82
N LEU A 91 -38.73 -23.20 59.26
CA LEU A 91 -37.57 -23.81 58.59
C LEU A 91 -37.94 -24.31 57.19
N SER A 92 -39.11 -24.94 57.03
CA SER A 92 -39.54 -25.49 55.74
C SER A 92 -39.89 -24.42 54.71
N THR A 93 -40.39 -23.26 55.15
CA THR A 93 -40.59 -22.08 54.29
C THR A 93 -39.27 -21.42 53.90
N ALA A 94 -38.28 -21.37 54.80
CA ALA A 94 -36.94 -20.88 54.46
C ALA A 94 -36.23 -21.79 53.44
N GLU A 95 -36.31 -23.11 53.61
CA GLU A 95 -35.71 -24.08 52.68
C GLU A 95 -36.34 -24.05 51.28
N THR A 96 -37.66 -23.89 51.20
CA THR A 96 -38.35 -23.77 49.90
C THR A 96 -37.98 -22.49 49.16
N VAL A 97 -37.85 -21.36 49.86
CA VAL A 97 -37.41 -20.08 49.25
C VAL A 97 -35.97 -20.18 48.72
N ILE A 98 -35.08 -20.86 49.45
CA ILE A 98 -33.69 -21.10 49.01
C ILE A 98 -33.66 -22.01 47.77
N GLY A 99 -34.46 -23.07 47.73
CA GLY A 99 -34.56 -23.98 46.59
C GLY A 99 -35.04 -23.31 45.30
N TRP A 100 -36.10 -22.48 45.40
CA TRP A 100 -36.59 -21.69 44.27
C TRP A 100 -35.57 -20.63 43.82
N GLY A 101 -34.89 -19.97 44.76
CA GLY A 101 -33.81 -19.02 44.45
C GLY A 101 -32.66 -19.65 43.67
N ALA A 102 -32.23 -20.86 44.06
CA ALA A 102 -31.18 -21.60 43.36
C ALA A 102 -31.59 -22.02 41.94
N LEU A 103 -32.84 -22.42 41.73
CA LEU A 103 -33.37 -22.76 40.40
C LEU A 103 -33.43 -21.55 39.47
N VAL A 104 -33.90 -20.40 39.96
CA VAL A 104 -33.95 -19.16 39.17
C VAL A 104 -32.53 -18.70 38.80
N ALA A 105 -31.58 -18.77 39.74
CA ALA A 105 -30.18 -18.45 39.48
C ALA A 105 -29.53 -19.41 38.46
N GLY A 106 -29.80 -20.71 38.57
CA GLY A 106 -29.35 -21.72 37.61
C GLY A 106 -29.90 -21.47 36.20
N MET A 107 -31.20 -21.21 36.08
CA MET A 107 -31.85 -20.88 34.81
C MET A 107 -31.34 -19.59 34.20
N ALA A 108 -31.15 -18.53 34.99
CA ALA A 108 -30.60 -17.26 34.52
C ALA A 108 -29.18 -17.42 33.97
N THR A 109 -28.35 -18.22 34.64
CA THR A 109 -26.97 -18.49 34.20
C THR A 109 -26.94 -19.35 32.94
N ALA A 110 -27.81 -20.35 32.84
CA ALA A 110 -27.97 -21.16 31.63
C ALA A 110 -28.46 -20.30 30.45
N ALA A 111 -29.47 -19.45 30.65
CA ALA A 111 -29.98 -18.53 29.64
C ALA A 111 -28.90 -17.54 29.19
N TYR A 112 -28.10 -16.99 30.11
CA TYR A 112 -26.96 -16.14 29.78
C TYR A 112 -25.89 -16.89 28.98
N GLY A 113 -25.59 -18.14 29.34
CA GLY A 113 -24.68 -19.01 28.58
C GLY A 113 -25.18 -19.28 27.16
N VAL A 114 -26.47 -19.58 26.99
CA VAL A 114 -27.11 -19.74 25.68
C VAL A 114 -27.05 -18.44 24.88
N LEU A 115 -27.31 -17.28 25.50
CA LEU A 115 -27.24 -15.98 24.83
C LEU A 115 -25.82 -15.64 24.34
N LEU A 116 -24.80 -15.97 25.14
CA LEU A 116 -23.40 -15.81 24.73
C LEU A 116 -23.02 -16.75 23.59
N VAL A 117 -23.41 -18.03 23.65
CA VAL A 117 -23.09 -19.02 22.60
C VAL A 117 -23.83 -18.69 21.30
N THR A 118 -25.12 -18.40 21.38
CA THR A 118 -25.95 -18.02 20.21
C THR A 118 -25.51 -16.68 19.63
N GLY A 119 -25.18 -15.69 20.46
CA GLY A 119 -24.61 -14.41 20.03
C GLY A 119 -23.27 -14.59 19.32
N ARG A 120 -22.40 -15.46 19.82
CA ARG A 120 -21.09 -15.76 19.21
C ARG A 120 -21.23 -16.55 17.91
N ALA A 121 -22.12 -17.53 17.86
CA ALA A 121 -22.43 -18.28 16.64
C ALA A 121 -23.07 -17.39 15.57
N ARG A 122 -23.98 -16.49 15.97
CA ARG A 122 -24.61 -15.50 15.07
C ARG A 122 -23.57 -14.50 14.55
N ARG A 123 -22.71 -13.96 15.41
CA ARG A 123 -21.59 -13.10 14.99
C ARG A 123 -20.70 -13.84 14.01
N ARG A 124 -20.24 -15.05 14.34
CA ARG A 124 -19.39 -15.86 13.46
C ARG A 124 -20.02 -16.10 12.09
N ARG A 125 -21.30 -16.46 12.03
CA ARG A 125 -22.02 -16.64 10.75
C ARG A 125 -22.17 -15.34 9.96
N LEU A 126 -22.43 -14.22 10.64
CA LEU A 126 -22.49 -12.90 9.99
C LEU A 126 -21.11 -12.50 9.45
N THR A 127 -20.04 -12.74 10.21
CA THR A 127 -18.67 -12.47 9.80
C THR A 127 -18.25 -13.39 8.64
N GLU A 128 -18.57 -14.68 8.68
CA GLU A 128 -18.28 -15.63 7.58
C GLU A 128 -19.02 -15.26 6.29
N ARG A 129 -20.29 -14.84 6.38
CA ARG A 129 -21.05 -14.33 5.22
C ARG A 129 -20.49 -13.02 4.68
N TYR A 130 -20.09 -12.12 5.58
CA TYR A 130 -19.46 -10.86 5.23
C TYR A 130 -18.11 -11.11 4.54
N TRP A 131 -17.27 -12.01 5.06
CA TRP A 131 -16.01 -12.39 4.42
C TRP A 131 -16.20 -13.15 3.11
N ALA A 132 -17.23 -13.98 2.99
CA ALA A 132 -17.57 -14.60 1.71
C ALA A 132 -17.94 -13.54 0.67
N ALA A 133 -18.78 -12.56 1.04
CA ALA A 133 -19.13 -11.45 0.16
C ALA A 133 -17.91 -10.57 -0.19
N VAL A 134 -17.04 -10.30 0.77
CA VAL A 134 -15.81 -9.51 0.57
C VAL A 134 -14.77 -10.26 -0.27
N ARG A 135 -14.71 -11.59 -0.21
CA ARG A 135 -13.82 -12.41 -1.06
C ARG A 135 -14.16 -12.29 -2.54
N ASP A 136 -15.41 -12.06 -2.91
CA ASP A 136 -15.77 -11.83 -4.31
C ASP A 136 -15.19 -10.51 -4.86
N HIS A 137 -14.84 -9.58 -3.97
CA HIS A 137 -14.23 -8.28 -4.27
C HIS A 137 -12.69 -8.27 -4.22
N VAL A 138 -12.05 -9.43 -4.01
CA VAL A 138 -10.59 -9.57 -4.00
C VAL A 138 -10.16 -10.74 -4.85
N VAL A 139 -9.05 -10.57 -5.56
CA VAL A 139 -8.34 -11.67 -6.20
C VAL A 139 -7.00 -11.83 -5.51
N ASP A 140 -6.80 -12.98 -4.86
CA ASP A 140 -5.54 -13.32 -4.21
C ASP A 140 -4.60 -14.01 -5.23
N PRO A 141 -3.33 -13.58 -5.38
CA PRO A 141 -2.38 -14.22 -6.27
C PRO A 141 -2.11 -15.69 -5.92
N GLU A 142 -2.33 -16.11 -4.68
CA GLU A 142 -2.17 -17.51 -4.26
C GLU A 142 -3.20 -18.44 -4.90
N GLU A 143 -4.38 -17.93 -5.28
CA GLU A 143 -5.43 -18.69 -5.98
C GLU A 143 -5.13 -18.91 -7.46
N LEU A 144 -4.13 -18.21 -8.01
CA LEU A 144 -3.76 -18.26 -9.41
C LEU A 144 -2.74 -19.37 -9.70
N THR A 145 -2.72 -19.90 -10.92
CA THR A 145 -1.60 -20.72 -11.39
C THR A 145 -0.33 -19.87 -11.54
N ASP A 146 0.85 -20.50 -11.58
CA ASP A 146 2.12 -19.77 -11.71
C ASP A 146 2.19 -18.90 -12.98
N GLU A 147 1.67 -19.41 -14.09
CA GLU A 147 1.58 -18.69 -15.36
C GLU A 147 0.66 -17.46 -15.23
N CYS A 148 -0.51 -17.64 -14.62
CA CYS A 148 -1.45 -16.54 -14.39
C CYS A 148 -0.89 -15.49 -13.43
N ARG A 149 -0.16 -15.90 -12.37
CA ARG A 149 0.56 -14.97 -11.49
C ARG A 149 1.57 -14.13 -12.27
N GLY A 150 2.32 -14.75 -13.19
CA GLY A 150 3.28 -14.04 -14.04
C GLY A 150 2.61 -12.98 -14.92
N LEU A 151 1.49 -13.30 -15.56
CA LEU A 151 0.73 -12.35 -16.37
C LEU A 151 0.14 -11.20 -15.54
N LEU A 152 -0.41 -11.51 -14.35
CA LEU A 152 -0.92 -10.48 -13.44
C LEU A 152 0.20 -9.53 -13.00
N ALA A 153 1.34 -10.07 -12.57
CA ALA A 153 2.48 -9.25 -12.15
C ALA A 153 2.97 -8.31 -13.25
N ARG A 154 3.02 -8.79 -14.50
CA ARG A 154 3.37 -7.98 -15.68
C ARG A 154 2.38 -6.84 -15.91
N GLY A 155 1.07 -7.12 -15.89
CA GLY A 155 0.03 -6.09 -16.03
C GLY A 155 0.06 -5.05 -14.90
N GLN A 156 0.30 -5.49 -13.66
CA GLN A 156 0.45 -4.61 -12.49
C GLN A 156 1.68 -3.72 -12.58
N GLN A 157 2.79 -4.27 -13.06
CA GLN A 157 4.02 -3.52 -13.27
C GLN A 157 3.82 -2.44 -14.33
N ALA A 158 3.22 -2.78 -15.48
CA ALA A 158 2.92 -1.82 -16.53
C ALA A 158 2.01 -0.69 -16.03
N THR A 159 0.94 -1.02 -15.32
CA THR A 159 0.03 -0.06 -14.69
C THR A 159 0.76 0.85 -13.70
N THR A 160 1.60 0.27 -12.84
CA THR A 160 2.39 1.02 -11.85
C THR A 160 3.38 1.97 -12.53
N THR A 161 4.02 1.54 -13.62
CA THR A 161 4.94 2.37 -14.40
C THR A 161 4.22 3.60 -14.95
N VAL A 162 3.05 3.43 -15.56
CA VAL A 162 2.24 4.56 -16.07
C VAL A 162 1.86 5.50 -14.93
N MET A 163 1.32 4.98 -13.83
CA MET A 163 0.82 5.79 -12.72
C MET A 163 1.93 6.59 -12.00
N ARG A 164 3.16 6.07 -11.99
CA ARG A 164 4.34 6.72 -11.37
C ARG A 164 5.09 7.68 -12.30
N SER A 165 4.81 7.64 -13.60
CA SER A 165 5.47 8.49 -14.59
C SER A 165 5.33 9.99 -14.25
N ARG A 166 6.31 10.78 -14.68
CA ARG A 166 6.27 12.24 -14.49
C ARG A 166 5.16 12.86 -15.36
N VAL A 167 5.03 12.42 -16.61
CA VAL A 167 3.99 12.88 -17.54
C VAL A 167 2.59 12.63 -16.99
N HIS A 168 2.36 11.51 -16.30
CA HIS A 168 1.10 11.26 -15.59
C HIS A 168 0.91 12.22 -14.40
N ARG A 169 1.93 12.36 -13.56
CA ARG A 169 1.86 13.22 -12.36
C ARG A 169 1.62 14.69 -12.70
N HIS A 170 2.23 15.16 -13.79
CA HIS A 170 2.07 16.53 -14.30
C HIS A 170 0.83 16.72 -15.20
N GLY A 171 0.04 15.66 -15.44
CA GLY A 171 -1.21 15.76 -16.22
C GLY A 171 -1.00 16.00 -17.72
N LEU A 172 0.17 15.61 -18.26
CA LEU A 172 0.50 15.71 -19.69
C LEU A 172 -0.15 14.59 -20.51
N ILE A 173 -0.55 13.50 -19.85
CA ILE A 173 -1.45 12.47 -20.38
C ILE A 173 -2.76 12.54 -19.60
N ASP A 174 -3.84 12.00 -20.17
CA ASP A 174 -5.17 12.04 -19.54
C ASP A 174 -5.19 11.28 -18.20
N LYS A 175 -4.91 12.05 -17.14
CA LYS A 175 -4.79 11.55 -15.77
C LYS A 175 -6.11 11.03 -15.25
N ALA A 176 -7.22 11.72 -15.52
CA ALA A 176 -8.53 11.31 -15.07
C ALA A 176 -8.96 9.99 -15.72
N HIS A 177 -8.70 9.84 -17.02
CA HIS A 177 -8.94 8.57 -17.71
C HIS A 177 -8.07 7.45 -17.14
N ASN A 178 -6.77 7.68 -16.93
CA ASN A 178 -5.86 6.66 -16.43
C ASN A 178 -6.18 6.22 -15.00
N GLU A 179 -6.49 7.16 -14.10
CA GLU A 179 -6.88 6.88 -12.71
C GLU A 179 -8.18 6.07 -12.62
N ALA A 180 -9.10 6.24 -13.57
CA ALA A 180 -10.34 5.48 -13.63
C ALA A 180 -10.21 4.15 -14.38
N ALA A 181 -9.51 4.14 -15.51
CA ALA A 181 -9.44 3.00 -16.42
C ALA A 181 -8.44 1.94 -15.92
N LEU A 182 -7.22 2.32 -15.53
CA LEU A 182 -6.17 1.35 -15.23
C LEU A 182 -6.51 0.42 -14.05
N PRO A 183 -7.06 0.91 -12.91
CA PRO A 183 -7.49 0.01 -11.84
C PRO A 183 -8.61 -0.94 -12.27
N ARG A 184 -9.51 -0.50 -13.16
CA ARG A 184 -10.57 -1.36 -13.73
C ARG A 184 -9.98 -2.41 -14.66
N GLN A 185 -9.00 -2.04 -15.49
CA GLN A 185 -8.28 -2.98 -16.36
C GLN A 185 -7.55 -4.06 -15.54
N GLU A 186 -6.89 -3.67 -14.45
CA GLU A 186 -6.20 -4.59 -13.53
C GLU A 186 -7.19 -5.56 -12.86
N TRP A 187 -8.35 -5.06 -12.40
CA TRP A 187 -9.39 -5.89 -11.80
C TRP A 187 -9.99 -6.91 -12.77
N GLU A 188 -10.34 -6.49 -13.99
CA GLU A 188 -10.89 -7.40 -15.00
C GLU A 188 -9.88 -8.47 -15.40
N LEU A 189 -8.60 -8.09 -15.51
CA LEU A 189 -7.51 -9.01 -15.79
C LEU A 189 -7.36 -10.04 -14.66
N ALA A 190 -7.30 -9.59 -13.40
CA ALA A 190 -7.21 -10.47 -12.24
C ALA A 190 -8.41 -11.43 -12.15
N THR A 191 -9.62 -10.93 -12.39
CA THR A 191 -10.85 -11.74 -12.38
C THR A 191 -10.81 -12.83 -13.45
N THR A 192 -10.43 -12.46 -14.68
CA THR A 192 -10.31 -13.43 -15.80
C THR A 192 -9.26 -14.50 -15.49
N LEU A 193 -8.12 -14.12 -14.92
CA LEU A 193 -7.06 -15.06 -14.54
C LEU A 193 -7.47 -15.98 -13.39
N ARG A 194 -8.25 -15.48 -12.42
CA ARG A 194 -8.84 -16.29 -11.34
C ARG A 194 -9.79 -17.32 -11.90
N ASP A 195 -10.68 -16.91 -12.80
CA ASP A 195 -11.65 -17.80 -13.42
C ASP A 195 -10.95 -18.88 -14.28
N TYR A 196 -9.93 -18.51 -15.05
CA TYR A 196 -9.08 -19.45 -15.77
C TYR A 196 -8.41 -20.44 -14.80
N SER A 197 -7.75 -19.96 -13.75
CA SER A 197 -7.03 -20.80 -12.78
C SER A 197 -7.96 -21.80 -12.10
N ARG A 198 -9.16 -21.35 -11.70
CA ARG A 198 -10.20 -22.21 -11.13
C ARG A 198 -10.70 -23.26 -12.12
N LEU A 199 -10.96 -22.87 -13.36
CA LEU A 199 -11.45 -23.77 -14.40
C LEU A 199 -10.39 -24.79 -14.85
N ALA A 200 -9.12 -24.39 -14.88
CA ALA A 200 -7.99 -25.28 -15.17
C ALA A 200 -7.75 -26.26 -14.01
N GLY A 201 -7.83 -25.79 -12.76
CA GLY A 201 -7.67 -26.64 -11.57
C GLY A 201 -8.81 -27.63 -11.34
N ALA A 202 -10.02 -27.34 -11.85
CA ALA A 202 -11.19 -28.22 -11.73
C ALA A 202 -11.22 -29.36 -12.77
N GLU A 203 -10.18 -29.51 -13.60
CA GLU A 203 -10.14 -30.55 -14.62
C GLU A 203 -9.84 -31.93 -14.01
N PRO A 204 -10.60 -32.99 -14.35
CA PRO A 204 -10.37 -34.32 -13.79
C PRO A 204 -9.04 -34.90 -14.29
N GLY A 205 -8.16 -35.31 -13.35
CA GLY A 205 -6.84 -35.88 -13.68
C GLY A 205 -6.87 -37.22 -14.42
N LYS A 206 -8.01 -37.94 -14.43
CA LYS A 206 -8.21 -39.18 -15.19
C LYS A 206 -9.54 -39.13 -15.93
N PRO A 207 -9.56 -38.82 -17.24
CA PRO A 207 -10.79 -38.82 -18.02
C PRO A 207 -11.30 -40.25 -18.27
N ALA A 208 -12.62 -40.43 -18.19
CA ALA A 208 -13.28 -41.71 -18.42
C ALA A 208 -13.75 -41.82 -19.88
N GLY A 209 -12.97 -42.50 -20.73
CA GLY A 209 -13.35 -42.79 -22.11
C GLY A 209 -12.99 -41.71 -23.14
N VAL A 210 -13.07 -42.06 -24.42
CA VAL A 210 -12.60 -41.24 -25.55
C VAL A 210 -13.43 -39.98 -25.72
N GLU A 211 -14.76 -40.05 -25.55
CA GLU A 211 -15.64 -38.88 -25.68
C GLU A 211 -15.32 -37.80 -24.65
N VAL A 212 -15.08 -38.18 -23.38
CA VAL A 212 -14.68 -37.24 -22.32
C VAL A 212 -13.34 -36.59 -22.64
N VAL A 213 -12.38 -37.33 -23.19
CA VAL A 213 -11.09 -36.77 -23.64
C VAL A 213 -11.30 -35.71 -24.72
N THR A 214 -12.13 -35.97 -25.73
CA THR A 214 -12.39 -34.99 -26.80
C THR A 214 -13.09 -33.73 -26.29
N LEU A 215 -14.02 -33.87 -25.32
CA LEU A 215 -14.70 -32.73 -24.71
C LEU A 215 -13.72 -31.90 -23.86
N LEU A 216 -12.85 -32.55 -23.09
CA LEU A 216 -11.81 -31.88 -22.31
C LEU A 216 -10.80 -31.15 -23.21
N GLN A 217 -10.42 -31.72 -24.35
CA GLN A 217 -9.58 -31.05 -25.33
C GLN A 217 -10.22 -29.74 -25.83
N ARG A 218 -11.49 -29.77 -26.25
CA ARG A 218 -12.21 -28.55 -26.65
C ARG A 218 -12.26 -27.51 -25.53
N ARG A 219 -12.47 -27.94 -24.29
CA ARG A 219 -12.44 -27.05 -23.12
C ARG A 219 -11.06 -26.43 -22.90
N ARG A 220 -9.97 -27.22 -22.99
CA ARG A 220 -8.60 -26.73 -22.89
C ARG A 220 -8.27 -25.72 -23.99
N ASP A 221 -8.71 -25.98 -25.22
CA ASP A 221 -8.50 -25.06 -26.34
C ASP A 221 -9.23 -23.73 -26.15
N ALA A 222 -10.48 -23.78 -25.64
CA ALA A 222 -11.22 -22.57 -25.28
C ALA A 222 -10.54 -21.79 -24.14
N LEU A 223 -10.05 -22.49 -23.10
CA LEU A 223 -9.30 -21.87 -22.01
C LEU A 223 -7.99 -21.23 -22.52
N ARG A 224 -7.26 -21.92 -23.40
CA ARG A 224 -6.02 -21.39 -24.01
C ARG A 224 -6.30 -20.13 -24.82
N ALA A 225 -7.34 -20.13 -25.66
CA ALA A 225 -7.73 -18.94 -26.42
C ALA A 225 -8.10 -17.75 -25.51
N SER A 226 -8.70 -18.02 -24.35
CA SER A 226 -8.95 -16.98 -23.33
C SER A 226 -7.64 -16.44 -22.75
N LEU A 227 -6.68 -17.32 -22.43
CA LEU A 227 -5.38 -16.92 -21.88
C LEU A 227 -4.58 -16.10 -22.91
N ASP A 228 -4.57 -16.50 -24.18
CA ASP A 228 -3.94 -15.75 -25.29
C ASP A 228 -4.57 -14.35 -25.44
N GLY A 229 -5.87 -14.22 -25.16
CA GLY A 229 -6.56 -12.93 -25.10
C GLY A 229 -6.04 -12.06 -23.96
N VAL A 230 -5.88 -12.63 -22.76
CA VAL A 230 -5.31 -11.92 -21.60
C VAL A 230 -3.86 -11.52 -21.85
N GLU A 231 -3.05 -12.41 -22.44
CA GLU A 231 -1.66 -12.10 -22.77
C GLU A 231 -1.56 -10.93 -23.76
N ARG A 232 -2.39 -10.91 -24.82
CA ARG A 232 -2.44 -9.76 -25.74
C ARG A 232 -2.80 -8.46 -25.04
N ARG A 233 -3.72 -8.50 -24.06
CA ARG A 233 -4.08 -7.33 -23.24
C ARG A 233 -2.90 -6.88 -22.38
N VAL A 234 -2.17 -7.80 -21.75
CA VAL A 234 -0.94 -7.47 -20.98
C VAL A 234 0.10 -6.83 -21.89
N VAL A 235 0.37 -7.39 -23.07
CA VAL A 235 1.32 -6.84 -24.05
C VAL A 235 0.91 -5.43 -24.49
N ALA A 236 -0.39 -5.16 -24.67
CA ALA A 236 -0.87 -3.82 -24.97
C ALA A 236 -0.63 -2.83 -23.82
N LEU A 237 -0.84 -3.25 -22.57
CA LEU A 237 -0.54 -2.43 -21.38
C LEU A 237 0.96 -2.17 -21.24
N GLU A 238 1.81 -3.17 -21.48
CA GLU A 238 3.27 -3.03 -21.47
C GLU A 238 3.72 -2.04 -22.54
N LYS A 239 3.22 -2.19 -23.77
CA LYS A 239 3.52 -1.25 -24.85
C LYS A 239 3.09 0.18 -24.50
N TYR A 240 1.93 0.34 -23.85
CA TYR A 240 1.48 1.65 -23.38
C TYR A 240 2.44 2.22 -22.32
N ALA A 241 2.87 1.40 -21.35
CA ALA A 241 3.85 1.80 -20.35
C ALA A 241 5.19 2.21 -20.99
N ASP A 242 5.67 1.49 -22.01
CA ASP A 242 6.90 1.83 -22.74
C ASP A 242 6.79 3.20 -23.43
N GLN A 243 5.64 3.50 -24.04
CA GLN A 243 5.40 4.82 -24.65
C GLN A 243 5.37 5.94 -23.60
N VAL A 244 4.81 5.67 -22.42
CA VAL A 244 4.81 6.62 -21.30
C VAL A 244 6.22 6.86 -20.75
N VAL A 245 7.06 5.82 -20.68
CA VAL A 245 8.48 5.97 -20.29
C VAL A 245 9.26 6.80 -21.31
N GLU A 246 9.04 6.59 -22.60
CA GLU A 246 9.66 7.43 -23.63
C GLU A 246 9.16 8.88 -23.53
N ALA A 247 7.87 9.09 -23.27
CA ALA A 247 7.33 10.44 -23.04
C ALA A 247 7.94 11.11 -21.80
N ASP A 248 8.17 10.37 -20.71
CA ASP A 248 8.90 10.85 -19.53
C ASP A 248 10.31 11.32 -19.89
N ARG A 249 11.03 10.54 -20.70
CA ARG A 249 12.38 10.90 -21.17
C ARG A 249 12.36 12.19 -21.97
N ARG A 250 11.40 12.35 -22.89
CA ARG A 250 11.25 13.58 -23.69
C ARG A 250 10.87 14.79 -22.83
N TYR A 251 10.04 14.58 -21.82
CA TYR A 251 9.66 15.64 -20.88
C TYR A 251 10.87 16.11 -20.06
N GLU A 252 11.73 15.19 -19.62
CA GLU A 252 12.98 15.53 -18.93
C GLU A 252 13.94 16.31 -19.85
N GLU A 253 14.11 15.89 -21.11
CA GLU A 253 14.92 16.61 -22.10
C GLU A 253 14.39 18.01 -22.36
N TRP A 254 13.07 18.16 -22.56
CA TRP A 254 12.44 19.45 -22.77
C TRP A 254 12.68 20.39 -21.58
N LYS A 255 12.53 19.88 -20.36
CA LYS A 255 12.78 20.67 -19.14
C LYS A 255 14.25 21.13 -19.02
N GLN A 256 15.20 20.28 -19.39
CA GLN A 256 16.61 20.64 -19.42
C GLN A 256 16.91 21.73 -20.45
N ILE A 257 16.25 21.68 -21.63
CA ILE A 257 16.39 22.72 -22.65
C ILE A 257 15.82 24.04 -22.14
N GLU A 258 14.68 24.01 -21.46
CA GLU A 258 14.07 25.20 -20.84
C GLU A 258 15.02 25.83 -19.81
N GLU A 259 15.54 25.04 -18.86
CA GLU A 259 16.52 25.48 -17.85
C GLU A 259 17.78 26.09 -18.49
N LEU A 260 18.36 25.44 -19.52
CA LEU A 260 19.52 25.96 -20.24
C LEU A 260 19.23 27.23 -21.04
N SER A 261 17.98 27.41 -21.50
CA SER A 261 17.58 28.60 -22.25
C SER A 261 17.42 29.80 -21.34
N GLU A 262 16.93 29.62 -20.11
CA GLU A 262 16.90 30.67 -19.09
C GLU A 262 18.31 31.15 -18.71
N ASP A 263 19.27 30.22 -18.61
CA ASP A 263 20.68 30.55 -18.34
C ASP A 263 21.41 31.21 -19.52
N ALA A 264 20.90 31.05 -20.76
CA ALA A 264 21.52 31.61 -21.95
C ALA A 264 21.59 33.15 -21.92
N ASP A 265 20.58 33.81 -21.36
CA ASP A 265 20.57 35.28 -21.21
C ASP A 265 21.69 35.75 -20.26
N ALA A 266 21.94 35.01 -19.18
CA ALA A 266 23.03 35.30 -18.26
C ALA A 266 24.41 35.13 -18.93
N VAL A 267 24.55 34.11 -19.79
CA VAL A 267 25.77 33.91 -20.59
C VAL A 267 25.96 35.05 -21.59
N LEU A 268 24.90 35.50 -22.26
CA LEU A 268 24.97 36.64 -23.19
C LEU A 268 25.35 37.95 -22.47
N ASP A 269 24.80 38.21 -21.29
CA ASP A 269 25.17 39.37 -20.48
C ASP A 269 26.64 39.30 -20.02
N LEU A 270 27.11 38.11 -19.61
CA LEU A 270 28.51 37.90 -19.28
C LEU A 270 29.42 38.18 -20.48
N LEU A 271 29.09 37.65 -21.67
CA LEU A 271 29.83 37.91 -22.91
C LEU A 271 29.86 39.40 -23.28
N ALA A 272 28.74 40.11 -23.10
CA ALA A 272 28.67 41.54 -23.35
C ALA A 272 29.57 42.34 -22.38
N ARG A 273 29.66 41.94 -21.10
CA ARG A 273 30.58 42.56 -20.13
C ARG A 273 32.04 42.28 -20.47
N THR A 274 32.39 41.04 -20.82
CA THR A 274 33.76 40.69 -21.23
C THR A 274 34.18 41.45 -22.49
N ALA A 275 33.29 41.60 -23.48
CA ALA A 275 33.58 42.41 -24.67
C ALA A 275 33.83 43.89 -24.31
N ARG A 276 33.16 44.43 -23.28
CA ARG A 276 33.45 45.78 -22.76
C ARG A 276 34.80 45.82 -22.04
N ASP A 277 35.18 44.76 -21.32
CA ASP A 277 36.49 44.68 -20.66
C ASP A 277 37.62 44.67 -21.68
N ASP A 278 37.48 43.96 -22.81
CA ASP A 278 38.46 43.98 -23.91
C ASP A 278 38.65 45.40 -24.48
N MET A 279 37.55 46.17 -24.61
CA MET A 279 37.64 47.58 -25.02
C MET A 279 38.35 48.45 -23.98
N ALA A 280 38.11 48.21 -22.69
CA ALA A 280 38.78 48.94 -21.61
C ALA A 280 40.28 48.64 -21.57
N VAL A 281 40.70 47.39 -21.84
CA VAL A 281 42.13 47.04 -21.97
C VAL A 281 42.78 47.85 -23.11
N ALA A 282 42.14 47.92 -24.28
CA ALA A 282 42.65 48.71 -25.40
C ALA A 282 42.76 50.20 -25.08
N GLU A 283 41.81 50.76 -24.31
CA GLU A 283 41.89 52.14 -23.82
C GLU A 283 43.07 52.35 -22.86
N ILE A 284 43.27 51.44 -21.91
CA ILE A 284 44.40 51.47 -20.97
C ILE A 284 45.75 51.38 -21.70
N GLU A 285 45.87 50.51 -22.70
CA GLU A 285 47.06 50.42 -23.55
C GLU A 285 47.33 51.75 -24.27
N GLY A 286 46.27 52.40 -24.80
CA GLY A 286 46.35 53.74 -25.38
C GLY A 286 46.84 54.80 -24.39
N LEU A 287 46.28 54.85 -23.18
CA LEU A 287 46.70 55.76 -22.11
C LEU A 287 48.16 55.50 -21.69
N THR A 288 48.56 54.23 -21.65
CA THR A 288 49.93 53.82 -21.33
C THR A 288 50.91 54.29 -22.41
N GLY A 289 50.54 54.16 -23.69
CA GLY A 289 51.32 54.67 -24.81
C GLY A 289 51.48 56.20 -24.76
N GLN A 290 50.42 56.93 -24.42
CA GLN A 290 50.48 58.39 -24.22
C GLN A 290 51.41 58.77 -23.08
N ALA A 291 51.31 58.09 -21.94
CA ALA A 291 52.18 58.34 -20.79
C ALA A 291 53.67 58.08 -21.13
N ALA A 292 53.96 57.03 -21.89
CA ALA A 292 55.32 56.72 -22.35
C ALA A 292 55.88 57.83 -23.25
N ALA A 293 55.09 58.33 -24.20
CA ALA A 293 55.49 59.44 -25.07
C ALA A 293 55.78 60.73 -24.28
N VAL A 294 54.96 61.05 -23.27
CA VAL A 294 55.19 62.19 -22.38
C VAL A 294 56.50 62.00 -21.60
N ALA A 295 56.73 60.83 -21.02
CA ALA A 295 57.96 60.52 -20.28
C ALA A 295 59.22 60.68 -21.15
N GLU A 296 59.19 60.21 -22.39
CA GLU A 296 60.29 60.36 -23.36
C GLU A 296 60.56 61.83 -23.69
N SER A 297 59.50 62.62 -23.92
CA SER A 297 59.63 64.05 -24.19
C SER A 297 60.26 64.81 -23.01
N LEU A 298 59.86 64.50 -21.77
CA LEU A 298 60.43 65.08 -20.56
C LEU A 298 61.89 64.67 -20.37
N THR A 299 62.23 63.41 -20.66
CA THR A 299 63.61 62.92 -20.58
C THR A 299 64.51 63.67 -21.56
N THR A 300 64.04 63.85 -22.80
CA THR A 300 64.75 64.60 -23.84
C THR A 300 64.91 66.09 -23.47
N ALA A 301 63.87 66.70 -22.88
CA ALA A 301 63.93 68.06 -22.37
C ALA A 301 64.95 68.17 -21.22
N LEU A 302 64.98 67.20 -20.30
CA LEU A 302 65.92 67.17 -19.17
C LEU A 302 67.37 67.01 -19.66
N GLU A 303 67.62 66.13 -20.63
CA GLU A 303 68.94 65.97 -21.26
C GLU A 303 69.40 67.25 -21.97
N SER A 304 68.50 67.90 -22.70
CA SER A 304 68.77 69.19 -23.35
C SER A 304 69.12 70.26 -22.31
N ALA A 305 68.34 70.35 -21.22
CA ALA A 305 68.60 71.27 -20.12
C ALA A 305 69.94 70.97 -19.43
N ARG A 306 70.28 69.70 -19.20
CA ARG A 306 71.56 69.28 -18.63
C ARG A 306 72.73 69.66 -19.52
N LYS A 307 72.63 69.46 -20.84
CA LYS A 307 73.65 69.89 -21.81
C LYS A 307 73.85 71.41 -21.78
N ALA A 308 72.76 72.18 -21.77
CA ALA A 308 72.82 73.64 -21.67
C ALA A 308 73.47 74.11 -20.36
N ALA A 309 73.13 73.49 -19.23
CA ALA A 309 73.74 73.78 -17.94
C ALA A 309 75.24 73.46 -17.91
N PHE A 310 75.66 72.37 -18.54
CA PHE A 310 77.08 72.00 -18.63
C PHE A 310 77.90 73.03 -19.44
N VAL A 311 77.32 73.62 -20.49
CA VAL A 311 77.94 74.70 -21.27
C VAL A 311 78.01 76.01 -20.47
N ALA A 312 77.04 76.26 -19.60
CA ALA A 312 76.97 77.48 -18.79
C ALA A 312 77.81 77.43 -17.49
N LEU A 313 78.30 76.26 -17.09
CA LEU A 313 79.12 76.10 -15.88
C LEU A 313 80.60 76.46 -16.17
N PRO A 314 81.23 77.34 -15.37
CA PRO A 314 82.65 77.69 -15.54
C PRO A 314 83.56 76.51 -15.15
N PRO A 315 84.78 76.40 -15.74
CA PRO A 315 85.69 75.29 -15.48
C PRO A 315 86.14 75.25 -14.01
N PRO A 316 86.41 74.05 -13.45
CA PRO A 316 86.89 73.93 -12.08
C PRO A 316 88.20 74.71 -11.93
N ALA A 317 88.25 75.58 -10.92
CA ALA A 317 89.47 76.30 -10.57
C ALA A 317 90.57 75.28 -10.23
N ALA A 318 91.63 75.26 -11.04
CA ALA A 318 92.81 74.47 -10.76
C ALA A 318 93.49 75.02 -9.49
N THR A 319 93.46 74.24 -8.41
CA THR A 319 94.35 74.44 -7.26
C THR A 319 95.75 73.95 -7.63
N ALA A 320 96.69 74.89 -7.69
CA ALA A 320 98.13 74.66 -7.74
C ALA A 320 98.65 74.05 -6.44
#